data_AF-A0A0N1BMY4-F1
#
_entry.id   AF-A0A0N1BMY4-F1
#
_cell.length_a   1.000
_cell.length_b   1.000
_cell.length_c   1.000
_cell.angle_alpha   90.00
_cell.angle_beta   90.00
_cell.angle_gamma   90.00
#
_symmetry.space_group_name_H-M   'P 1'
#
loop_
_entity.id
_entity.type
_entity.pdbx_description
1 polymer ?
#
loop_
_entity_poly.entity_id
_entity_poly.type
_entity_poly.pdbx_seq_one_letter_code
_entity_poly.pdbx_strand_id
1 'polypeptide(L)'
;MAKSRFTGGRRTGNPAAGARPQAAAQASGATVTVDDAAPKKKTSPVQFFGQVRAEGRKIVWPSRKETWITSVMVFIMVAIAAAFFWIVDWMLGMASTFVLAIGQ
;
A
#
# COMPACT_ATOMS: atom_id res chain seq x y z
N MET A 1 0.62 -14.68 -29.89
CA MET A 1 -0.37 -14.90 -30.98
C MET A 1 0.19 -15.97 -31.90
N ALA A 2 -0.53 -16.96 -32.43
CA ALA A 2 -1.65 -17.77 -31.98
C ALA A 2 -1.76 -18.90 -33.02
N LYS A 3 -1.65 -20.15 -32.56
CA LYS A 3 -2.20 -21.40 -33.13
C LYS A 3 -2.25 -21.60 -34.65
N SER A 4 -1.59 -22.65 -35.10
CA SER A 4 -2.22 -23.64 -35.97
C SER A 4 -1.49 -24.97 -35.90
N ARG A 5 -2.08 -26.15 -35.94
CA ARG A 5 -3.43 -26.69 -36.10
C ARG A 5 -3.16 -28.21 -36.18
N PHE A 6 -4.22 -29.01 -36.13
CA PHE A 6 -4.29 -30.28 -36.87
C PHE A 6 -3.58 -31.46 -36.15
N THR A 7 -4.09 -32.71 -36.14
CA THR A 7 -5.07 -33.33 -37.03
C THR A 7 -5.54 -34.66 -36.43
N GLY A 8 -6.83 -34.94 -36.62
CA GLY A 8 -7.39 -36.29 -36.72
C GLY A 8 -8.87 -36.07 -37.00
N GLY A 9 -9.36 -36.05 -38.24
CA GLY A 9 -9.36 -37.21 -39.12
C GLY A 9 -10.42 -38.19 -38.59
N ARG A 10 -11.49 -38.56 -39.30
CA ARG A 10 -11.89 -38.33 -40.69
C ARG A 10 -13.30 -38.96 -40.76
N ARG A 11 -14.29 -38.20 -41.26
CA ARG A 11 -15.42 -38.57 -42.16
C ARG A 11 -16.20 -39.85 -41.81
N THR A 12 -17.52 -39.90 -41.88
CA THR A 12 -18.34 -39.69 -43.09
C THR A 12 -19.80 -40.06 -42.75
N GLY A 13 -20.78 -39.40 -43.37
CA GLY A 13 -22.15 -39.90 -43.45
C GLY A 13 -23.24 -38.89 -43.08
N ASN A 14 -23.59 -38.02 -44.02
CA ASN A 14 -24.87 -37.31 -44.10
C ASN A 14 -25.62 -37.97 -45.29
N PRO A 15 -26.98 -38.09 -45.38
CA PRO A 15 -27.89 -36.96 -45.24
C PRO A 15 -29.34 -37.24 -44.76
N ALA A 16 -30.02 -36.14 -44.43
CA ALA A 16 -31.46 -35.89 -44.56
C ALA A 16 -32.45 -36.73 -43.72
N ALA A 17 -33.04 -36.10 -42.69
CA ALA A 17 -34.49 -35.92 -42.51
C ALA A 17 -34.85 -35.71 -41.02
N GLY A 18 -35.69 -34.73 -40.73
CA GLY A 18 -36.55 -34.75 -39.54
C GLY A 18 -36.33 -33.62 -38.53
N ALA A 19 -37.14 -32.57 -38.68
CA ALA A 19 -37.31 -31.49 -37.72
C ALA A 19 -37.64 -31.98 -36.29
N ARG A 20 -37.01 -31.36 -35.28
CA ARG A 20 -37.66 -31.04 -33.99
C ARG A 20 -37.09 -29.74 -33.41
N PRO A 21 -37.92 -28.69 -33.25
CA PRO A 21 -37.61 -27.59 -32.35
C PRO A 21 -37.81 -28.10 -30.92
N GLN A 22 -36.87 -27.86 -30.03
CA GLN A 22 -37.09 -28.00 -28.58
C GLN A 22 -36.93 -26.62 -27.95
N ALA A 23 -37.86 -25.74 -28.33
CA ALA A 23 -38.42 -24.77 -27.41
C ALA A 23 -39.53 -25.49 -26.61
N ALA A 24 -39.70 -25.08 -25.34
CA ALA A 24 -40.67 -25.55 -24.34
C ALA A 24 -40.27 -26.79 -23.52
N ALA A 25 -39.58 -26.54 -22.39
CA ALA A 25 -40.00 -26.99 -21.05
C ALA A 25 -38.94 -26.63 -19.99
N GLN A 26 -38.83 -25.34 -19.65
CA GLN A 26 -38.38 -24.94 -18.31
C GLN A 26 -39.40 -23.92 -17.81
N ALA A 27 -40.54 -24.46 -17.41
CA ALA A 27 -41.56 -23.73 -16.70
C ALA A 27 -41.30 -23.91 -15.20
N SER A 28 -41.19 -22.75 -14.55
CA SER A 28 -41.81 -22.48 -13.26
C SER A 28 -41.09 -22.92 -11.99
N GLY A 29 -40.67 -21.89 -11.24
CA GLY A 29 -41.13 -21.79 -9.85
C GLY A 29 -40.11 -22.12 -8.77
N ALA A 30 -39.07 -21.31 -8.67
CA ALA A 30 -38.49 -21.01 -7.36
C ALA A 30 -38.04 -19.55 -7.39
N THR A 31 -38.91 -18.70 -6.87
CA THR A 31 -38.61 -17.36 -6.40
C THR A 31 -37.24 -17.34 -5.73
N VAL A 32 -36.26 -16.69 -6.34
CA VAL A 32 -35.10 -16.18 -5.62
C VAL A 32 -35.65 -15.04 -4.77
N THR A 33 -36.10 -15.39 -3.57
CA THR A 33 -36.50 -14.44 -2.54
C THR A 33 -35.33 -13.50 -2.31
N VAL A 34 -35.54 -12.25 -2.70
CA VAL A 34 -34.75 -11.12 -2.26
C VAL A 34 -35.20 -10.83 -0.82
N ASP A 35 -34.67 -11.61 0.12
CA ASP A 35 -34.71 -11.41 1.56
C ASP A 35 -33.34 -11.94 2.04
N ASP A 36 -32.46 -11.21 2.70
CA ASP A 36 -32.69 -10.23 3.74
C ASP A 36 -31.40 -9.41 3.93
N ALA A 37 -31.51 -8.31 4.65
CA ALA A 37 -30.51 -7.28 4.85
C ALA A 37 -29.07 -7.81 5.08
N ALA A 38 -28.14 -7.28 4.30
CA ALA A 38 -26.72 -7.43 4.53
C ALA A 38 -26.37 -7.18 6.01
N PRO A 39 -25.82 -8.15 6.76
CA PRO A 39 -24.91 -7.78 7.82
C PRO A 39 -23.68 -7.27 7.09
N LYS A 40 -23.62 -5.95 6.88
CA LYS A 40 -22.41 -5.23 6.54
C LYS A 40 -21.41 -5.64 7.62
N LYS A 41 -20.63 -6.70 7.36
CA LYS A 41 -19.62 -7.21 8.29
C LYS A 41 -18.67 -6.05 8.48
N LYS A 42 -18.89 -5.31 9.56
CA LYS A 42 -18.00 -4.28 10.07
C LYS A 42 -16.64 -4.94 9.98
N THR A 43 -15.82 -4.40 9.09
CA THR A 43 -14.42 -4.78 8.84
C THR A 43 -13.84 -5.35 10.13
N SER A 44 -13.86 -6.68 10.26
CA SER A 44 -13.52 -7.29 11.53
C SER A 44 -12.06 -6.94 11.82
N PRO A 45 -11.66 -6.63 13.06
CA PRO A 45 -10.26 -6.34 13.41
C PRO A 45 -9.26 -7.32 12.76
N VAL A 46 -9.66 -8.59 12.66
CA VAL A 46 -8.92 -9.67 11.99
C VAL A 46 -8.67 -9.45 10.49
N GLN A 47 -9.64 -8.91 9.73
CA GLN A 47 -9.48 -8.59 8.30
C GLN A 47 -8.61 -7.34 8.07
N PHE A 48 -8.62 -6.38 9.00
CA PHE A 48 -7.78 -5.18 8.92
C PHE A 48 -6.28 -5.50 9.01
N PHE A 49 -5.86 -6.47 9.84
CA PHE A 49 -4.44 -6.88 9.88
C PHE A 49 -3.95 -7.43 8.53
N GLY A 50 -4.81 -8.14 7.80
CA GLY A 50 -4.52 -8.61 6.44
C GLY A 50 -4.36 -7.46 5.46
N GLN A 51 -5.25 -6.47 5.53
CA GLN A 51 -5.18 -5.25 4.70
C GLN A 51 -3.94 -4.40 5.04
N VAL A 52 -3.63 -4.19 6.33
CA VAL A 52 -2.43 -3.45 6.78
C VAL A 52 -1.15 -4.15 6.37
N ARG A 53 -1.10 -5.49 6.41
CA ARG A 53 0.06 -6.24 5.90
C ARG A 53 0.19 -6.12 4.38
N ALA A 54 -0.92 -6.14 3.65
CA ALA A 54 -0.92 -5.95 2.20
C ALA A 54 -0.47 -4.53 1.80
N GLU A 55 -0.89 -3.51 2.55
CA GLU A 55 -0.49 -2.12 2.35
C GLU A 55 0.94 -1.84 2.84
N GLY A 56 1.34 -2.47 3.95
CA GLY A 56 2.69 -2.37 4.51
C GLY A 56 3.78 -2.92 3.60
N ARG A 57 3.45 -3.86 2.71
CA ARG A 57 4.38 -4.35 1.66
C ARG A 57 4.66 -3.32 0.57
N LYS A 58 3.82 -2.28 0.45
CA LYS A 58 4.03 -1.15 -0.48
C LYS A 58 4.98 -0.11 0.11
N ILE A 59 5.27 -0.18 1.41
CA ILE A 59 6.20 0.72 2.08
C ILE A 59 7.62 0.26 1.79
N VAL A 60 8.31 1.02 0.93
CA VAL A 60 9.75 0.88 0.76
C VAL A 60 10.41 1.52 1.97
N TRP A 61 10.89 0.71 2.90
CA TRP A 61 11.63 1.21 4.05
C TRP A 61 13.02 1.70 3.61
N PRO A 62 13.45 2.87 4.10
CA PRO A 62 14.72 3.46 3.70
C PRO A 62 15.86 2.52 4.06
N SER A 63 16.85 2.42 3.17
CA SER A 63 18.06 1.66 3.47
C SER A 63 18.85 2.34 4.59
N ARG A 64 19.68 1.57 5.31
CA ARG A 64 20.58 2.13 6.33
C ARG A 64 21.51 3.20 5.76
N LYS A 65 21.86 3.08 4.47
CA LYS A 65 22.71 4.04 3.76
C LYS A 65 21.99 5.37 3.55
N GLU A 66 20.74 5.35 3.09
CA GLU A 66 19.93 6.56 2.92
C GLU A 66 19.68 7.25 4.26
N THR A 67 19.32 6.48 5.29
CA THR A 67 19.11 7.00 6.64
C THR A 67 20.36 7.70 7.18
N TRP A 68 21.54 7.10 6.96
CA TRP A 68 22.82 7.68 7.37
C TRP A 68 23.12 8.98 6.62
N ILE A 69 22.94 9.01 5.30
CA ILE A 69 23.22 10.20 4.48
C ILE A 69 22.31 11.36 4.89
N THR A 70 21.00 11.12 5.05
CA THR A 70 20.06 12.16 5.49
C THR A 70 20.38 12.63 6.91
N SER A 71 20.78 11.72 7.81
CA SER A 71 21.19 12.09 9.17
C SER A 71 22.44 12.95 9.17
N VAL A 72 23.47 12.59 8.39
CA VAL A 72 24.72 13.36 8.28
C VAL A 72 24.46 14.75 7.72
N MET A 73 23.60 14.89 6.71
CA MET A 73 23.23 16.18 6.16
C MET A 73 22.63 17.10 7.23
N VAL A 74 21.72 16.58 8.06
CA VAL A 74 21.13 17.34 9.18
C VAL A 74 22.17 17.59 10.27
N PHE A 75 23.03 16.60 10.56
CA PHE A 75 24.06 16.69 11.59
C PHE A 75 25.05 17.81 11.32
N ILE A 76 25.43 18.05 10.05
CA ILE A 76 26.30 19.17 9.67
C ILE A 76 25.66 20.51 10.04
N MET A 77 24.38 20.71 9.72
CA MET A 77 23.67 21.94 10.08
C MET A 77 23.59 22.13 11.61
N VAL A 78 23.28 21.06 12.34
CA VAL A 78 23.24 21.07 13.81
C VAL A 78 24.62 21.39 14.39
N ALA A 79 25.70 20.83 13.83
CA ALA A 79 27.05 21.11 14.28
C ALA A 79 27.44 22.59 14.09
N ILE A 80 27.05 23.21 12.97
CA ILE A 80 27.27 24.65 12.74
C ILE A 80 26.50 25.48 13.76
N ALA A 81 25.22 25.18 13.98
CA ALA A 81 24.40 25.87 14.97
C ALA A 81 24.96 25.71 16.39
N ALA A 82 25.42 24.50 16.76
CA ALA A 82 26.04 24.23 18.05
C ALA A 82 27.35 25.02 18.23
N ALA A 83 28.19 25.11 17.19
CA ALA A 83 29.39 25.93 17.23
C ALA A 83 29.07 27.42 17.42
N PHE A 84 28.02 27.93 16.76
CA PHE A 84 27.56 29.30 16.95
C PHE A 84 27.10 29.55 18.39
N PHE A 85 26.22 28.69 18.93
CA PHE A 85 25.75 28.83 20.31
C PHE A 85 26.91 28.75 21.30
N TRP A 86 27.86 27.84 21.10
CA TRP A 86 29.03 27.73 21.97
C TRP A 86 29.85 29.03 22.06
N ILE A 87 30.04 29.73 20.93
CA ILE A 87 30.71 31.04 20.90
C ILE A 87 29.89 32.09 21.65
N VAL A 88 28.57 32.13 21.42
CA VAL A 88 27.68 33.08 22.08
C VAL A 88 27.67 32.84 23.59
N ASP A 89 27.57 31.59 24.03
CA ASP A 89 27.60 31.21 25.45
C ASP A 89 28.92 31.63 26.10
N TRP A 90 30.05 31.45 25.41
CA TRP A 90 31.36 31.90 25.89
C TRP A 90 31.41 33.43 26.04
N MET A 91 30.89 34.16 25.05
CA MET A 91 30.83 35.62 25.08
C MET A 91 29.90 36.13 26.19
N LEU A 92 28.75 35.50 26.37
CA LEU A 92 27.79 35.82 27.44
C LEU A 92 28.38 35.55 28.82
N GLY A 93 29.16 34.47 28.98
CA GLY A 93 29.89 34.18 30.21
C GLY A 93 30.83 35.32 30.58
N MET A 94 31.65 35.77 29.63
CA MET A 94 32.57 36.89 29.85
C MET A 94 31.85 38.24 30.07
N ALA A 95 30.73 38.46 29.39
CA ALA A 95 29.90 39.65 29.62
C ALA A 95 29.30 39.63 31.04
N SER A 96 28.83 38.48 31.51
CA SER A 96 28.23 38.34 32.84
C SER A 96 29.24 38.60 33.97
N THR A 97 30.48 38.14 33.84
CA THR A 97 31.54 38.42 34.82
C THR A 97 31.92 39.89 34.81
N PHE A 98 31.97 40.54 33.64
CA PHE A 98 32.21 41.98 33.54
C PHE A 98 31.10 42.80 34.22
N VAL A 99 29.83 42.41 34.02
CA VAL A 99 28.68 43.07 34.67
C VAL A 99 28.72 42.91 36.19
N LEU A 100 29.05 41.71 36.70
CA LEU A 100 29.19 41.49 38.14
C LEU A 100 30.39 42.23 38.72
N ALA A 101 31.48 42.37 37.97
CA ALA A 101 32.66 43.12 38.38
C ALA A 101 32.43 44.64 38.49
N ILE A 102 31.43 45.19 37.79
CA ILE A 102 31.02 46.60 37.92
C ILE A 102 30.21 46.85 39.22
N GLY A 103 29.55 45.81 39.76
CA GLY A 103 28.70 45.91 40.95
C GLY A 103 29.39 45.54 42.28
N GLN A 104 30.64 45.06 42.22
CA GLN A 104 31.54 44.88 43.37
C GLN A 104 32.37 46.15 43.58
#